data_AF-A0A376J0Y4-F1
#
_entry.id   AF-A0A376J0Y4-F1
#
_cell.length_a   1.000
_cell.length_b   1.000
_cell.length_c   1.000
_cell.angle_alpha   90.00
_cell.angle_beta   90.00
_cell.angle_gamma   90.00
#
_symmetry.space_group_name_H-M   'P 1'
#
loop_
_entity.id
_entity.type
_entity.pdbx_description
1 polymer ?
#
loop_
_entity_poly.entity_id
_entity_poly.type
_entity_poly.pdbx_seq_one_letter_code
_entity_poly.pdbx_strand_id
1 'polypeptide(L)'
;MAQAAGALQRSGGTVSGDINFDCDTWLGWNRNTDYAKIGFKNEADSDTDSYLWFEVGDNGNEYFKWRRNRGGPKSDLMNLKEDGLSVFVDAYFKSLGIDSQSGSWISMRDHRSVFTRNAVADNSAQAILRQDHSDKKFFVGGLGGQQFGFYMIKNDRTSNGYDAGAFLNREGDWCCNGKIIPTNYSNFDERYVKDIRLSTREGSQVWNGPGYGDQPPYVITGVLNSNRDEFPDTIYRRALQKFINGTWYNVGGL
;
A
#
# COMPACT_ATOMS: atom_id res chain seq x y z
N MET A 1 26.95 66.25 -17.00
CA MET A 1 28.11 65.54 -16.42
C MET A 1 28.55 64.47 -17.41
N ALA A 2 29.83 64.43 -17.79
CA ALA A 2 30.34 63.40 -18.68
C ALA A 2 30.39 62.06 -17.94
N GLN A 3 30.01 60.97 -18.61
CA GLN A 3 30.11 59.61 -18.06
C GLN A 3 31.58 59.19 -18.04
N ALA A 4 32.06 58.66 -16.91
CA ALA A 4 33.43 58.15 -16.80
C ALA A 4 33.57 56.82 -17.57
N ALA A 5 34.63 56.68 -18.36
CA ALA A 5 34.92 55.45 -19.09
C ALA A 5 35.15 54.27 -18.12
N GLY A 6 34.48 53.15 -18.37
CA GLY A 6 34.60 51.93 -17.55
C GLY A 6 33.71 51.88 -16.30
N ALA A 7 33.02 52.97 -15.92
CA ALA A 7 32.10 52.97 -14.79
C ALA A 7 30.72 52.41 -15.18
N LEU A 8 30.17 51.49 -14.36
CA LEU A 8 28.78 51.04 -14.52
C LEU A 8 27.83 52.22 -14.23
N GLN A 9 26.98 52.55 -15.20
CA GLN A 9 26.04 53.67 -15.07
C GLN A 9 24.80 53.28 -14.27
N ARG A 10 24.23 54.22 -13.50
CA ARG A 10 22.99 53.99 -12.71
C ARG A 10 21.77 53.63 -13.57
N SER A 11 21.78 54.00 -14.84
CA SER A 11 20.75 53.62 -15.82
C SER A 11 20.84 52.15 -16.28
N GLY A 12 21.86 51.42 -15.83
CA GLY A 12 22.17 50.07 -16.28
C GLY A 12 23.34 50.04 -17.28
N GLY A 13 23.84 48.83 -17.52
CA GLY A 13 24.95 48.54 -18.44
C GLY A 13 25.32 47.06 -18.40
N THR A 14 26.32 46.69 -19.19
CA THR A 14 26.91 45.34 -19.17
C THR A 14 28.19 45.38 -18.34
N VAL A 15 28.31 44.42 -17.41
CA VAL A 15 29.55 44.16 -16.69
C VAL A 15 30.17 42.90 -17.31
N SER A 16 31.47 42.93 -17.61
CA SER A 16 32.21 41.83 -18.24
C SER A 16 33.16 41.10 -17.30
N GLY A 17 33.12 41.43 -16.01
CA GLY A 17 33.89 40.80 -14.93
C GLY A 17 33.01 40.52 -13.71
N ASP A 18 33.62 39.99 -12.66
CA ASP A 18 32.91 39.59 -11.44
C ASP A 18 32.53 40.79 -10.57
N ILE A 19 31.46 40.63 -9.78
CA ILE A 19 31.01 41.60 -8.78
C ILE A 19 31.06 40.89 -7.43
N ASN A 20 31.88 41.41 -6.52
CA ASN A 20 32.01 40.93 -5.15
C ASN A 20 31.32 41.89 -4.17
N PHE A 21 30.67 41.32 -3.16
CA PHE A 21 30.10 42.05 -2.04
C PHE A 21 30.84 41.63 -0.76
N ASP A 22 31.68 42.52 -0.23
CA ASP A 22 32.60 42.20 0.88
C ASP A 22 32.10 42.71 2.26
N CYS A 23 30.82 43.06 2.35
CA CYS A 23 30.14 43.46 3.56
C CYS A 23 28.68 43.01 3.54
N ASP A 24 28.00 43.12 4.68
CA ASP A 24 26.57 42.80 4.78
C ASP A 24 25.75 43.74 3.88
N THR A 25 25.32 43.19 2.75
CA THR A 25 24.59 43.91 1.71
C THR A 25 23.73 42.93 0.92
N TRP A 26 22.79 43.47 0.15
CA TRP A 26 21.84 42.68 -0.62
C TRP A 26 21.62 43.29 -2.00
N LEU A 27 21.29 42.42 -2.95
CA LEU A 27 20.79 42.81 -4.26
C LEU A 27 19.26 42.76 -4.23
N GLY A 28 18.58 43.82 -4.68
CA GLY A 28 17.12 43.83 -4.66
C GLY A 28 16.44 44.63 -5.76
N TRP A 29 15.22 44.22 -6.03
CA TRP A 29 14.27 44.88 -6.92
C TRP A 29 13.15 45.44 -6.05
N ASN A 30 13.07 46.78 -5.95
CA ASN A 30 12.01 47.47 -5.20
C ASN A 30 11.07 48.16 -6.20
N ARG A 31 9.79 47.83 -6.15
CA ARG A 31 8.77 48.39 -7.07
C ARG A 31 7.43 48.40 -6.38
N ASN A 32 6.69 49.50 -6.51
CA ASN A 32 5.30 49.57 -6.06
C ASN A 32 5.13 49.20 -4.58
N THR A 33 6.05 49.64 -3.70
CA THR A 33 6.17 49.25 -2.27
C THR A 33 6.55 47.80 -1.98
N ASP A 34 6.56 46.94 -2.99
CA ASP A 34 6.97 45.54 -2.89
C ASP A 34 8.47 45.37 -3.18
N TYR A 35 9.01 44.19 -2.85
CA TYR A 35 10.40 43.85 -3.10
C TYR A 35 10.66 42.37 -3.41
N ALA A 36 11.79 42.14 -4.09
CA ALA A 36 12.46 40.85 -4.15
C ALA A 36 13.95 41.05 -3.89
N LYS A 37 14.58 40.23 -3.05
CA LYS A 37 15.96 40.41 -2.59
C LYS A 37 16.74 39.10 -2.55
N ILE A 38 18.06 39.24 -2.66
CA ILE A 38 19.06 38.18 -2.47
C ILE A 38 20.13 38.75 -1.55
N GLY A 39 20.49 38.03 -0.50
CA GLY A 39 21.57 38.41 0.40
C GLY A 39 22.18 37.21 1.11
N PHE A 40 23.26 37.44 1.85
CA PHE A 40 24.00 36.40 2.56
C PHE A 40 24.15 36.82 4.02
N LYS A 41 23.55 36.05 4.94
CA LYS A 41 23.67 36.28 6.38
C LYS A 41 24.90 35.52 6.91
N ASN A 42 25.83 36.26 7.51
CA ASN A 42 26.99 35.72 8.20
C ASN A 42 27.54 36.77 9.19
N GLU A 43 27.55 36.46 10.49
CA GLU A 43 28.04 37.38 11.52
C GLU A 43 29.52 37.16 11.87
N ALA A 44 30.02 35.95 11.66
CA ALA A 44 31.41 35.53 11.85
C ALA A 44 31.63 34.17 11.16
N ASP A 45 32.89 33.75 11.03
CA ASP A 45 33.25 32.40 10.55
C ASP A 45 32.65 31.27 11.43
N SER A 46 32.47 31.52 12.72
CA SER A 46 31.86 30.59 13.67
C SER A 46 30.33 30.67 13.74
N ASP A 47 29.68 31.38 12.81
CA ASP A 47 28.23 31.51 12.78
C ASP A 47 27.56 30.15 12.52
N THR A 48 26.78 29.67 13.49
CA THR A 48 26.11 28.37 13.40
C THR A 48 24.87 28.38 12.50
N ASP A 49 24.45 29.56 12.03
CA ASP A 49 23.28 29.76 11.17
C ASP A 49 23.59 30.78 10.07
N SER A 50 24.57 30.46 9.22
CA SER A 50 24.93 31.25 8.04
C SER A 50 24.26 30.68 6.78
N TYR A 51 23.61 31.54 6.00
CA TYR A 51 22.84 31.13 4.83
C TYR A 51 22.74 32.20 3.75
N LEU A 52 22.69 31.76 2.50
CA LEU A 52 22.17 32.56 1.39
C LEU A 52 20.64 32.58 1.49
N TRP A 53 20.05 33.76 1.45
CA TRP A 53 18.60 33.91 1.49
C TRP A 53 18.06 34.58 0.23
N PHE A 54 16.82 34.22 -0.08
CA PHE A 54 15.99 34.82 -1.10
C PHE A 54 14.70 35.28 -0.41
N GLU A 55 14.27 36.51 -0.67
CA GLU A 55 13.14 37.13 0.04
C GLU A 55 12.23 37.87 -0.94
N VAL A 56 10.91 37.83 -0.69
CA VAL A 56 9.88 38.60 -1.40
C VAL A 56 8.89 39.17 -0.38
N GLY A 57 8.28 40.32 -0.68
CA GLY A 57 7.32 40.99 0.22
C GLY A 57 6.72 42.27 -0.38
N ASP A 58 5.86 43.01 0.32
CA ASP A 58 5.52 42.87 1.74
C ASP A 58 4.08 42.40 2.05
N ASN A 59 3.30 42.04 1.03
CA ASN A 59 1.89 41.71 1.22
C ASN A 59 1.64 40.22 1.54
N GLY A 60 2.68 39.39 1.55
CA GLY A 60 2.60 37.94 1.82
C GLY A 60 2.10 37.12 0.63
N ASN A 61 1.83 37.76 -0.51
CA ASN A 61 1.36 37.10 -1.72
C ASN A 61 2.42 37.11 -2.84
N GLU A 62 3.54 37.81 -2.65
CA GLU A 62 4.72 37.71 -3.49
C GLU A 62 5.34 36.32 -3.32
N TYR A 63 5.85 35.73 -4.40
CA TYR A 63 6.24 34.31 -4.38
C TYR A 63 7.37 34.01 -5.35
N PHE A 64 8.03 32.86 -5.16
CA PHE A 64 9.11 32.41 -6.03
C PHE A 64 8.57 31.54 -7.18
N LYS A 65 9.03 31.83 -8.40
CA LYS A 65 8.67 31.10 -9.62
C LYS A 65 9.90 30.72 -10.42
N TRP A 66 10.04 29.42 -10.70
CA TRP A 66 11.02 28.90 -11.63
C TRP A 66 10.34 28.59 -12.95
N ARG A 67 10.86 29.18 -14.04
CA ARG A 67 10.29 29.06 -15.38
C ARG A 67 11.38 28.87 -16.42
N ARG A 68 11.02 28.24 -17.54
CA ARG A 68 11.91 27.99 -18.67
C ARG A 68 11.40 28.66 -19.93
N ASN A 69 12.30 29.25 -20.71
CA ASN A 69 12.05 29.71 -22.08
C ASN A 69 12.86 28.85 -23.07
N ARG A 70 12.22 28.32 -24.11
CA ARG A 70 12.86 27.60 -25.23
C ARG A 70 12.48 28.21 -26.58
N GLY A 71 12.55 29.53 -26.69
CA GLY A 71 12.25 30.27 -27.93
C GLY A 71 10.76 30.42 -28.23
N GLY A 72 9.89 30.27 -27.21
CA GLY A 72 8.43 30.33 -27.32
C GLY A 72 7.78 30.74 -26.00
N PRO A 73 6.50 30.41 -25.77
CA PRO A 73 5.84 30.67 -24.49
C PRO A 73 6.63 30.08 -23.32
N LYS A 74 6.68 30.83 -22.21
CA LYS A 74 7.38 30.38 -20.99
C LYS A 74 6.57 29.27 -20.32
N SER A 75 7.27 28.23 -19.85
CA SER A 75 6.68 27.16 -19.04
C SER A 75 7.08 27.34 -17.58
N ASP A 76 6.10 27.29 -16.68
CA ASP A 76 6.35 27.23 -15.24
C ASP A 76 6.78 25.81 -14.86
N LEU A 77 7.82 25.71 -14.02
CA LEU A 77 8.38 24.44 -13.56
C LEU A 77 8.07 24.21 -12.09
N MET A 78 8.12 25.28 -11.28
CA MET A 78 7.91 25.23 -9.84
C MET A 78 7.46 26.59 -9.31
N ASN A 79 6.55 26.60 -8.33
CA ASN A 79 6.19 27.77 -7.56
C ASN A 79 6.32 27.47 -6.06
N LEU A 80 6.97 28.35 -5.30
CA LEU A 80 6.97 28.33 -3.83
C LEU A 80 6.20 29.54 -3.34
N LYS A 81 5.06 29.29 -2.69
CA LYS A 81 4.18 30.27 -2.06
C LYS A 81 4.15 30.04 -0.54
N GLU A 82 3.51 30.94 0.19
CA GLU A 82 3.29 30.81 1.65
C GLU A 82 2.59 29.49 2.01
N ASP A 83 1.61 29.06 1.22
CA ASP A 83 0.77 27.88 1.48
C ASP A 83 1.31 26.58 0.91
N GLY A 84 2.37 26.62 0.10
CA GLY A 84 3.02 25.40 -0.36
C GLY A 84 3.88 25.50 -1.62
N LEU A 85 4.42 24.33 -1.96
CA LEU A 85 5.26 24.09 -3.12
C LEU A 85 4.44 23.38 -4.21
N SER A 86 4.35 23.97 -5.40
CA SER A 86 3.78 23.32 -6.58
C SER A 86 4.90 22.97 -7.56
N VAL A 87 5.01 21.69 -7.94
CA VAL A 87 5.96 21.19 -8.94
C VAL A 87 5.20 20.70 -10.16
N PHE A 88 5.51 21.24 -11.33
CA PHE A 88 4.81 20.93 -12.60
C PHE A 88 5.59 19.95 -13.49
N VAL A 89 6.59 19.32 -12.91
CA VAL A 89 7.50 18.34 -13.53
C VAL A 89 7.70 17.17 -12.58
N ASP A 90 8.37 16.12 -13.04
CA ASP A 90 8.73 15.00 -12.16
C ASP A 90 9.71 15.46 -11.06
N ALA A 91 9.43 15.03 -9.83
CA ALA A 91 10.28 15.29 -8.67
C ALA A 91 10.91 13.96 -8.21
N TYR A 92 12.25 13.93 -8.16
CA TYR A 92 13.02 12.75 -7.77
C TYR A 92 13.60 12.96 -6.38
N PHE A 93 13.33 12.03 -5.47
CA PHE A 93 13.80 12.07 -4.09
C PHE A 93 14.58 10.79 -3.77
N LYS A 94 15.70 10.91 -3.05
CA LYS A 94 16.39 9.75 -2.47
C LYS A 94 15.51 9.05 -1.42
N SER A 95 14.75 9.86 -0.68
CA SER A 95 13.77 9.45 0.32
C SER A 95 12.74 10.57 0.52
N LEU A 96 11.49 10.22 0.83
CA LEU A 96 10.43 11.15 1.20
C LEU A 96 9.99 10.89 2.64
N GLY A 97 10.20 11.87 3.53
CA GLY A 97 9.69 11.86 4.90
C GLY A 97 8.40 12.67 5.02
N ILE A 98 7.54 12.29 5.96
CA ILE A 98 6.29 13.00 6.28
C ILE A 98 6.25 13.22 7.78
N ASP A 99 6.00 14.44 8.22
CA ASP A 99 5.75 14.76 9.62
C ASP A 99 4.36 14.24 10.04
N SER A 100 4.28 12.93 10.26
CA SER A 100 3.03 12.21 10.53
C SER A 100 2.38 12.61 11.85
N GLN A 101 1.07 12.36 11.97
CA GLN A 101 0.27 12.66 13.15
C GLN A 101 -0.31 11.37 13.78
N SER A 102 -0.56 11.42 15.09
CA SER A 102 -1.22 10.36 15.86
C SER A 102 -2.51 10.89 16.49
N GLY A 103 -3.53 10.05 16.60
CA GLY A 103 -4.86 10.43 17.05
C GLY A 103 -5.81 9.23 17.12
N SER A 104 -7.11 9.48 17.18
CA SER A 104 -8.12 8.43 17.15
C SER A 104 -8.25 7.81 15.75
N TRP A 105 -8.84 6.62 15.65
CA TRP A 105 -9.08 5.97 14.35
C TRP A 105 -9.81 6.87 13.34
N ILE A 106 -10.77 7.68 13.81
CA ILE A 106 -11.55 8.57 12.92
C ILE A 106 -10.74 9.78 12.43
N SER A 107 -9.75 10.26 13.20
CA SER A 107 -8.94 11.43 12.80
C SER A 107 -7.92 11.12 11.71
N MET A 108 -7.66 9.84 11.41
CA MET A 108 -6.81 9.43 10.28
C MET A 108 -7.26 10.03 8.93
N ARG A 109 -8.50 10.50 8.81
CA ARG A 109 -9.03 11.20 7.64
C ARG A 109 -8.34 12.53 7.33
N ASP A 110 -7.82 13.19 8.36
CA ASP A 110 -7.25 14.54 8.28
C ASP A 110 -5.75 14.58 8.61
N HIS A 111 -5.15 13.41 8.87
CA HIS A 111 -3.72 13.33 9.18
C HIS A 111 -2.86 13.68 7.96
N ARG A 112 -1.72 14.34 8.22
CA ARG A 112 -0.65 14.52 7.23
C ARG A 112 -0.24 13.17 6.64
N SER A 113 -0.40 13.05 5.32
CA SER A 113 -0.21 11.80 4.58
C SER A 113 0.12 12.10 3.11
N VAL A 114 0.50 11.07 2.35
CA VAL A 114 0.46 11.14 0.88
C VAL A 114 -0.97 10.86 0.45
N PHE A 115 -1.59 11.79 -0.28
CA PHE A 115 -2.96 11.65 -0.77
C PHE A 115 -3.07 12.20 -2.20
N THR A 116 -4.12 11.79 -2.91
CA THR A 116 -4.45 12.36 -4.22
C THR A 116 -5.26 13.64 -4.03
N ARG A 117 -4.86 14.73 -4.71
CA ARG A 117 -5.57 16.02 -4.61
C ARG A 117 -7.02 15.96 -5.13
N ASN A 118 -7.29 15.04 -6.05
CA ASN A 118 -8.60 14.83 -6.63
C ASN A 118 -9.16 13.48 -6.20
N ALA A 119 -10.40 13.47 -5.69
CA ALA A 119 -11.11 12.25 -5.39
C ALA A 119 -11.21 11.34 -6.62
N VAL A 120 -11.12 10.02 -6.41
CA VAL A 120 -11.41 9.03 -7.45
C VAL A 120 -12.91 9.07 -7.77
N ALA A 121 -13.25 9.23 -9.05
CA ALA A 121 -14.64 9.25 -9.50
C ALA A 121 -15.28 7.85 -9.39
N ASP A 122 -16.59 7.79 -9.16
CA ASP A 122 -17.33 6.54 -9.06
C ASP A 122 -17.12 5.66 -10.29
N ASN A 123 -16.87 4.37 -10.05
CA ASN A 123 -16.58 3.38 -11.09
C ASN A 123 -15.38 3.72 -11.99
N SER A 124 -14.47 4.60 -11.53
CA SER A 124 -13.21 4.93 -12.20
C SER A 124 -12.01 4.43 -11.41
N ALA A 125 -10.95 4.01 -12.11
CA ALA A 125 -9.74 3.49 -11.49
C ALA A 125 -8.73 4.62 -11.23
N GLN A 126 -8.12 4.64 -10.04
CA GLN A 126 -7.03 5.56 -9.69
C GLN A 126 -5.98 4.83 -8.85
N ALA A 127 -4.70 5.06 -9.14
CA ALA A 127 -3.57 4.57 -8.36
C ALA A 127 -2.85 5.73 -7.66
N ILE A 128 -2.33 5.47 -6.46
CA ILE A 128 -1.53 6.41 -5.67
C ILE A 128 -0.06 5.99 -5.57
N LEU A 129 0.23 4.69 -5.65
CA LEU A 129 1.59 4.15 -5.67
C LEU A 129 1.75 3.16 -6.81
N ARG A 130 2.96 3.09 -7.38
CA ARG A 130 3.32 2.16 -8.46
C ARG A 130 4.72 1.61 -8.26
N GLN A 131 4.90 0.32 -8.52
CA GLN A 131 6.19 -0.33 -8.62
C GLN A 131 6.30 -1.07 -9.95
N ASP A 132 7.29 -0.70 -10.76
CA ASP A 132 7.53 -1.29 -12.08
C ASP A 132 8.47 -2.51 -11.97
N HIS A 133 8.14 -3.59 -12.69
CA HIS A 133 8.94 -4.80 -12.87
C HIS A 133 9.14 -5.04 -14.38
N SER A 134 10.03 -5.97 -14.75
CA SER A 134 10.38 -6.24 -16.16
C SER A 134 9.18 -6.67 -17.03
N ASP A 135 8.20 -7.36 -16.44
CA ASP A 135 7.06 -8.00 -17.12
C ASP A 135 5.70 -7.48 -16.64
N LYS A 136 5.66 -6.67 -15.58
CA LYS A 136 4.43 -6.23 -14.91
C LYS A 136 4.63 -4.97 -14.09
N LYS A 137 3.53 -4.42 -13.58
CA LYS A 137 3.53 -3.30 -12.64
C LYS A 137 2.56 -3.61 -11.51
N PHE A 138 2.94 -3.23 -10.30
CA PHE A 138 2.10 -3.30 -9.11
C PHE A 138 1.63 -1.92 -8.70
N PHE A 139 0.40 -1.83 -8.23
CA PHE A 139 -0.23 -0.58 -7.85
C PHE A 139 -0.89 -0.69 -6.48
N VAL A 140 -0.88 0.41 -5.72
CA VAL A 140 -1.84 0.66 -4.64
C VAL A 140 -2.84 1.67 -5.16
N GLY A 141 -4.12 1.35 -5.10
CA GLY A 141 -5.16 2.16 -5.71
C GLY A 141 -6.56 1.61 -5.47
N GLY A 142 -7.51 1.99 -6.31
CA GLY A 142 -8.89 1.56 -6.17
C GLY A 142 -9.79 1.90 -7.35
N LEU A 143 -11.03 1.40 -7.29
CA LEU A 143 -12.14 1.76 -8.16
C LEU A 143 -13.12 2.58 -7.32
N GLY A 144 -13.40 3.82 -7.73
CA GLY A 144 -14.17 4.77 -6.93
C GLY A 144 -15.52 4.23 -6.47
N GLY A 145 -15.78 4.32 -5.17
CA GLY A 145 -16.98 3.80 -4.53
C GLY A 145 -17.09 2.27 -4.41
N GLN A 146 -16.11 1.50 -4.93
CA GLN A 146 -16.23 0.03 -5.02
C GLN A 146 -15.12 -0.74 -4.31
N GLN A 147 -13.85 -0.34 -4.46
CA GLN A 147 -12.72 -1.14 -3.94
C GLN A 147 -11.45 -0.31 -3.73
N PHE A 148 -10.63 -0.71 -2.75
CA PHE A 148 -9.28 -0.17 -2.51
C PHE A 148 -8.31 -1.29 -2.10
N GLY A 149 -7.11 -1.32 -2.70
CA GLY A 149 -6.12 -2.35 -2.42
C GLY A 149 -4.95 -2.41 -3.41
N PHE A 150 -4.47 -3.62 -3.64
CA PHE A 150 -3.29 -3.94 -4.45
C PHE A 150 -3.70 -4.57 -5.79
N TYR A 151 -3.08 -4.12 -6.88
CA TYR A 151 -3.37 -4.60 -8.22
C TYR A 151 -2.09 -4.88 -9.00
N MET A 152 -2.13 -5.90 -9.86
CA MET A 152 -1.06 -6.26 -10.79
C MET A 152 -1.58 -6.17 -12.22
N ILE A 153 -0.78 -5.54 -13.09
CA ILE A 153 -1.05 -5.48 -14.53
C ILE A 153 0.22 -5.91 -15.27
N LYS A 154 0.11 -6.92 -16.12
CA LYS A 154 1.21 -7.39 -16.98
C LYS A 154 1.45 -6.39 -18.11
N ASN A 155 2.70 -6.27 -18.54
CA ASN A 155 3.09 -5.36 -19.62
C ASN A 155 2.52 -5.76 -20.98
N ASP A 156 2.15 -7.03 -21.17
CA ASP A 156 1.57 -7.57 -22.41
C ASP A 156 0.03 -7.49 -22.44
N ARG A 157 -0.63 -7.09 -21.34
CA ARG A 157 -2.08 -6.90 -21.31
C ARG A 157 -2.49 -5.72 -22.19
N THR A 158 -3.38 -5.95 -23.14
CA THR A 158 -3.95 -4.91 -24.02
C THR A 158 -5.41 -4.60 -23.71
N SER A 159 -6.16 -5.53 -23.13
CA SER A 159 -7.55 -5.33 -22.72
C SER A 159 -7.66 -4.55 -21.40
N ASN A 160 -8.71 -3.75 -21.24
CA ASN A 160 -8.98 -3.04 -19.98
C ASN A 160 -9.07 -4.01 -18.79
N GLY A 161 -8.57 -3.60 -17.62
CA GLY A 161 -8.64 -4.34 -16.35
C GLY A 161 -7.27 -4.64 -15.74
N TYR A 162 -7.24 -5.61 -14.84
CA TYR A 162 -6.05 -6.06 -14.12
C TYR A 162 -5.93 -7.59 -14.19
N ASP A 163 -4.73 -8.11 -13.94
CA ASP A 163 -4.42 -9.55 -14.02
C ASP A 163 -4.48 -10.24 -12.65
N ALA A 164 -4.28 -9.49 -11.57
CA ALA A 164 -4.53 -9.95 -10.20
C ALA A 164 -4.87 -8.76 -9.29
N GLY A 165 -5.67 -9.02 -8.26
CA GLY A 165 -6.09 -8.02 -7.27
C GLY A 165 -6.26 -8.65 -5.89
N ALA A 166 -5.92 -7.86 -4.85
CA ALA A 166 -6.19 -8.15 -3.45
C ALA A 166 -6.62 -6.84 -2.76
N PHE A 167 -7.88 -6.72 -2.37
CA PHE A 167 -8.50 -5.44 -2.03
C PHE A 167 -9.64 -5.58 -1.03
N LEU A 168 -9.96 -4.48 -0.34
CA LEU A 168 -11.22 -4.32 0.37
C LEU A 168 -12.30 -3.89 -0.62
N ASN A 169 -13.46 -4.55 -0.62
CA ASN A 169 -14.65 -4.09 -1.33
C ASN A 169 -15.38 -3.00 -0.51
N ARG A 170 -16.44 -2.43 -1.07
CA ARG A 170 -17.27 -1.40 -0.40
C ARG A 170 -17.98 -1.91 0.86
N GLU A 171 -18.21 -3.22 0.97
CA GLU A 171 -18.80 -3.85 2.16
C GLU A 171 -17.77 -4.06 3.29
N GLY A 172 -16.47 -3.95 2.99
CA GLY A 172 -15.37 -4.16 3.94
C GLY A 172 -14.79 -5.58 3.91
N ASP A 173 -15.19 -6.43 2.98
CA ASP A 173 -14.61 -7.76 2.81
C ASP A 173 -13.27 -7.71 2.10
N TRP A 174 -12.34 -8.58 2.50
CA TRP A 174 -11.08 -8.79 1.80
C TRP A 174 -11.28 -9.77 0.63
N CYS A 175 -11.22 -9.24 -0.59
CA CYS A 175 -11.34 -10.00 -1.82
C CYS A 175 -9.96 -10.29 -2.43
N CYS A 176 -9.82 -11.45 -3.07
CA CYS A 176 -8.66 -11.83 -3.87
C CYS A 176 -9.12 -12.62 -5.10
N ASN A 177 -8.70 -12.20 -6.30
CA ASN A 177 -9.03 -12.92 -7.54
C ASN A 177 -8.19 -14.21 -7.72
N GLY A 178 -7.13 -14.36 -6.92
CA GLY A 178 -6.30 -15.55 -6.84
C GLY A 178 -6.60 -16.42 -5.63
N LYS A 179 -5.60 -17.17 -5.16
CA LYS A 179 -5.69 -17.97 -3.92
C LYS A 179 -5.29 -17.10 -2.72
N ILE A 180 -5.94 -17.33 -1.59
CA ILE A 180 -5.44 -16.92 -0.27
C ILE A 180 -4.73 -18.15 0.31
N ILE A 181 -3.43 -18.03 0.55
CA ILE A 181 -2.60 -19.11 1.10
C ILE A 181 -2.05 -18.63 2.46
N PRO A 182 -2.76 -18.88 3.57
CA PRO A 182 -2.24 -18.62 4.91
C PRO A 182 -0.94 -19.39 5.17
N THR A 183 -0.05 -18.80 5.95
CA THR A 183 1.13 -19.50 6.48
C THR A 183 0.77 -20.48 7.60
N ASN A 184 -0.42 -20.33 8.19
CA ASN A 184 -0.97 -21.19 9.21
C ASN A 184 -2.47 -21.41 8.95
N TYR A 185 -2.89 -22.67 8.88
CA TYR A 185 -4.28 -23.09 8.64
C TYR A 185 -5.02 -23.49 9.93
N SER A 186 -4.44 -23.33 11.12
CA SER A 186 -5.01 -23.84 12.39
C SER A 186 -6.46 -23.41 12.62
N ASN A 187 -6.78 -22.16 12.31
CA ASN A 187 -8.13 -21.60 12.43
C ASN A 187 -9.13 -22.16 11.39
N PHE A 188 -8.66 -22.76 10.29
CA PHE A 188 -9.50 -23.47 9.31
C PHE A 188 -9.60 -24.95 9.64
N ASP A 189 -8.47 -25.55 9.98
CA ASP A 189 -8.29 -26.98 10.22
C ASP A 189 -9.11 -27.52 11.40
N GLU A 190 -9.49 -26.64 12.33
CA GLU A 190 -10.38 -26.94 13.46
C GLU A 190 -11.87 -27.01 13.07
N ARG A 191 -12.26 -26.51 11.90
CA ARG A 191 -13.67 -26.34 11.52
C ARG A 191 -14.23 -27.47 10.67
N TYR A 192 -13.36 -28.26 10.03
CA TYR A 192 -13.77 -29.22 9.00
C TYR A 192 -13.24 -30.63 9.30
N VAL A 193 -14.02 -31.63 8.89
CA VAL A 193 -13.56 -33.02 8.84
C VAL A 193 -12.55 -33.14 7.71
N LYS A 194 -11.32 -33.52 8.06
CA LYS A 194 -10.22 -33.71 7.13
C LYS A 194 -10.20 -35.11 6.52
N ASP A 195 -10.70 -36.11 7.26
CA ASP A 195 -10.75 -37.50 6.81
C ASP A 195 -11.79 -38.33 7.58
N ILE A 196 -12.18 -39.48 7.04
CA ILE A 196 -13.13 -40.45 7.64
C ILE A 196 -12.56 -41.86 7.46
N ARG A 197 -12.64 -42.70 8.50
CA ARG A 197 -12.22 -44.11 8.42
C ARG A 197 -13.07 -45.04 9.28
N LEU A 198 -12.86 -46.34 9.07
CA LEU A 198 -13.27 -47.38 10.01
C LEU A 198 -12.11 -47.75 10.94
N SER A 199 -12.39 -47.95 12.23
CA SER A 199 -11.40 -48.40 13.21
C SER A 199 -10.90 -49.82 12.95
N THR A 200 -10.03 -50.31 13.84
CA THR A 200 -9.68 -51.74 13.93
C THR A 200 -10.93 -52.61 14.07
N ARG A 201 -10.89 -53.81 13.46
CA ARG A 201 -11.95 -54.83 13.50
C ARG A 201 -12.12 -55.39 14.91
N GLU A 202 -13.36 -55.42 15.39
CA GLU A 202 -13.80 -56.22 16.53
C GLU A 202 -14.64 -57.41 16.03
N GLY A 203 -14.63 -58.52 16.75
CA GLY A 203 -15.44 -59.70 16.43
C GLY A 203 -16.15 -60.26 17.67
N SER A 204 -17.37 -60.74 17.48
CA SER A 204 -18.16 -61.41 18.52
C SER A 204 -18.86 -62.63 17.92
N GLN A 205 -18.89 -63.72 18.68
CA GLN A 205 -19.65 -64.92 18.32
C GLN A 205 -21.15 -64.61 18.39
N VAL A 206 -21.91 -65.02 17.37
CA VAL A 206 -23.36 -64.85 17.30
C VAL A 206 -24.11 -66.18 17.42
N TRP A 207 -23.52 -67.30 16.99
CA TRP A 207 -24.10 -68.62 17.23
C TRP A 207 -24.00 -69.00 18.71
N ASN A 208 -25.14 -69.11 19.41
CA ASN A 208 -25.21 -69.28 20.87
C ASN A 208 -24.31 -68.31 21.66
N GLY A 209 -24.03 -67.13 21.09
CA GLY A 209 -23.10 -66.14 21.62
C GLY A 209 -23.77 -64.78 21.88
N PRO A 210 -23.08 -63.85 22.56
CA PRO A 210 -23.65 -62.57 22.97
C PRO A 210 -23.89 -61.59 21.80
N GLY A 211 -23.26 -61.79 20.64
CA GLY A 211 -23.38 -60.90 19.49
C GLY A 211 -22.99 -59.46 19.79
N TYR A 212 -23.64 -58.51 19.11
CA TYR A 212 -23.56 -57.07 19.37
C TYR A 212 -24.96 -56.46 19.32
N GLY A 213 -25.27 -55.58 20.26
CA GLY A 213 -26.40 -54.67 20.14
C GLY A 213 -26.08 -53.49 19.23
N ASP A 214 -27.12 -52.75 18.84
CA ASP A 214 -26.94 -51.46 18.18
C ASP A 214 -26.26 -50.49 19.16
N GLN A 215 -25.03 -50.09 18.82
CA GLN A 215 -24.16 -49.34 19.69
C GLN A 215 -23.28 -48.40 18.86
N PRO A 216 -23.53 -47.08 18.92
CA PRO A 216 -22.60 -46.10 18.39
C PRO A 216 -21.22 -46.26 19.06
N PRO A 217 -20.12 -46.10 18.31
CA PRO A 217 -19.98 -45.65 16.91
C PRO A 217 -19.96 -46.80 15.87
N TYR A 218 -20.41 -48.01 16.20
CA TYR A 218 -20.06 -49.20 15.45
C TYR A 218 -21.01 -49.53 14.30
N VAL A 219 -20.44 -50.04 13.21
CA VAL A 219 -21.17 -50.65 12.08
C VAL A 219 -20.69 -52.07 11.84
N ILE A 220 -21.59 -52.98 11.43
CA ILE A 220 -21.22 -54.33 11.02
C ILE A 220 -20.44 -54.26 9.70
N THR A 221 -19.27 -54.89 9.67
CA THR A 221 -18.35 -54.88 8.52
C THR A 221 -18.02 -56.26 7.99
N GLY A 222 -18.59 -57.31 8.57
CA GLY A 222 -18.49 -58.67 8.06
C GLY A 222 -19.30 -59.66 8.88
N VAL A 223 -19.70 -60.75 8.22
CA VAL A 223 -20.34 -61.90 8.82
C VAL A 223 -19.58 -63.13 8.33
N LEU A 224 -19.17 -63.99 9.26
CA LEU A 224 -18.42 -65.20 8.97
C LEU A 224 -19.23 -66.41 9.41
N ASN A 225 -19.47 -67.33 8.47
CA ASN A 225 -19.74 -68.72 8.77
C ASN A 225 -18.47 -69.52 8.46
N SER A 226 -17.84 -70.05 9.50
CA SER A 226 -16.54 -70.73 9.44
C SER A 226 -16.68 -72.21 9.08
N ASN A 227 -17.76 -72.86 9.52
CA ASN A 227 -18.02 -74.28 9.25
C ASN A 227 -18.92 -74.49 8.00
N ARG A 228 -19.45 -73.40 7.43
CA ARG A 228 -20.32 -73.35 6.24
C ARG A 228 -21.64 -74.11 6.40
N ASP A 229 -22.19 -74.15 7.61
CA ASP A 229 -23.54 -74.65 7.88
C ASP A 229 -24.63 -73.58 7.60
N GLU A 230 -25.84 -73.77 8.13
CA GLU A 230 -26.96 -72.84 7.95
C GLU A 230 -26.90 -71.59 8.86
N PHE A 231 -25.96 -71.50 9.81
CA PHE A 231 -25.95 -70.46 10.86
C PHE A 231 -24.66 -69.63 10.87
N PRO A 232 -24.73 -68.28 10.91
CA PRO A 232 -23.55 -67.45 11.07
C PRO A 232 -22.84 -67.68 12.42
N ASP A 233 -21.52 -67.81 12.42
CA ASP A 233 -20.73 -68.04 13.64
C ASP A 233 -20.30 -66.73 14.31
N THR A 234 -19.71 -65.82 13.52
CA THR A 234 -19.05 -64.61 14.02
C THR A 234 -19.47 -63.39 13.21
N ILE A 235 -19.76 -62.29 13.90
CA ILE A 235 -19.96 -60.98 13.29
C ILE A 235 -18.78 -60.06 13.59
N TYR A 236 -18.41 -59.23 12.63
CA TYR A 236 -17.36 -58.23 12.78
C TYR A 236 -17.93 -56.83 12.74
N ARG A 237 -17.45 -55.94 13.60
CA ARG A 237 -17.80 -54.51 13.58
C ARG A 237 -16.57 -53.62 13.63
N ARG A 238 -16.72 -52.38 13.18
CA ARG A 238 -15.71 -51.32 13.30
C ARG A 238 -16.40 -50.00 13.66
N ALA A 239 -15.74 -49.16 14.44
CA ALA A 239 -16.20 -47.81 14.74
C ALA A 239 -16.03 -46.92 13.51
N LEU A 240 -17.03 -46.12 13.18
CA LEU A 240 -16.88 -45.00 12.24
C LEU A 240 -16.15 -43.85 12.96
N GLN A 241 -15.05 -43.39 12.37
CA GLN A 241 -14.21 -42.33 12.93
C GLN A 241 -14.07 -41.15 11.95
N LYS A 242 -13.97 -39.94 12.48
CA LYS A 242 -13.69 -38.70 11.75
C LYS A 242 -12.40 -38.03 12.25
N PHE A 243 -11.63 -37.44 11.35
CA PHE A 243 -10.39 -36.74 11.65
C PHE A 243 -10.63 -35.24 11.63
N ILE A 244 -10.42 -34.57 12.75
CA ILE A 244 -10.54 -33.11 12.88
C ILE A 244 -9.30 -32.63 13.61
N ASN A 245 -8.64 -31.58 13.08
CA ASN A 245 -7.49 -30.94 13.70
C ASN A 245 -6.41 -31.91 14.26
N GLY A 246 -5.98 -32.90 13.48
CA GLY A 246 -4.93 -33.81 13.92
C GLY A 246 -5.40 -34.97 14.82
N THR A 247 -6.69 -35.03 15.18
CA THR A 247 -7.22 -36.03 16.12
C THR A 247 -8.34 -36.86 15.49
N TRP A 248 -8.32 -38.18 15.74
CA TRP A 248 -9.39 -39.10 15.36
C TRP A 248 -10.45 -39.18 16.46
N TYR A 249 -11.71 -38.97 16.10
CA TYR A 249 -12.86 -39.05 16.99
C TYR A 249 -13.82 -40.14 16.51
N ASN A 250 -14.40 -40.90 17.45
CA ASN A 250 -15.53 -41.77 17.15
C ASN A 250 -16.78 -40.92 16.84
N VAL A 251 -17.55 -41.32 15.82
CA VAL A 251 -18.79 -40.65 15.46
C VAL A 251 -19.89 -40.99 16.47
N GLY A 252 -20.52 -39.98 17.06
CA GLY A 252 -21.64 -40.19 17.98
C GLY A 252 -22.88 -40.73 17.27
N GLY A 253 -23.73 -41.46 17.99
CA GLY A 253 -25.06 -41.85 17.52
C GLY A 253 -26.15 -40.90 18.02
N LEU A 254 -27.34 -41.04 17.44
CA LEU A 254 -28.57 -40.33 17.82
C LEU A 254 -29.44 -41.22 18.70
#